data_AF-A0A5U6FNN0-F1
#
_entry.id   AF-A0A5U6FNN0-F1
#
_cell.length_a   1.000
_cell.length_b   1.000
_cell.length_c   1.000
_cell.angle_alpha   90.00
_cell.angle_beta   90.00
_cell.angle_gamma   90.00
#
_symmetry.space_group_name_H-M   'P 1'
#
loop_
_entity.id
_entity.type
_entity.pdbx_description
1 polymer ?
#
loop_
_entity_poly.entity_id
_entity_poly.type
_entity_poly.pdbx_seq_one_letter_code
_entity_poly.pdbx_strand_id
1 'polypeptide(L)'
;FPAPAYACGLRAYIDHEQGWHKSLSNVPVKNVLGMSRHVFWSLQAEDSDANSLNNKEITTIIRRNGFRFWGNRTPETNAYIFEVYTRTAQVLADSIAEAQFETIDSPLTPANVKDVISAIRAKLDSLVTAGKLIGAECWYDVVDNSTTDLRQGRVRIRYKYTPVPPLEDMELYQSFTDEFFGPAFAVLGGA
;
A
#
# COMPACT_ATOMS: atom_id res chain seq x y z
N PHE A 1 8.50 22.71 -13.43
CA PHE A 1 7.20 22.58 -12.71
C PHE A 1 7.44 22.17 -11.28
N PRO A 2 6.54 22.50 -10.35
CA PRO A 2 6.66 22.11 -8.95
C PRO A 2 6.65 20.58 -8.82
N ALA A 3 7.54 20.04 -7.97
CA ALA A 3 7.63 18.60 -7.72
C ALA A 3 6.30 17.95 -7.28
N PRO A 4 5.44 18.60 -6.47
CA PRO A 4 4.12 18.07 -6.14
C PRO A 4 3.24 17.73 -7.36
N ALA A 5 3.26 18.53 -8.43
CA ALA A 5 2.45 18.25 -9.61
C ALA A 5 2.91 16.96 -10.32
N TYR A 6 4.22 16.74 -10.40
CA TYR A 6 4.77 15.48 -10.90
C TYR A 6 4.44 14.30 -9.97
N ALA A 7 4.46 14.50 -8.66
CA ALA A 7 4.09 13.47 -7.70
C ALA A 7 2.63 13.04 -7.90
N CYS A 8 1.69 14.00 -8.02
CA CYS A 8 0.28 13.71 -8.28
C CYS A 8 0.08 12.97 -9.61
N GLY A 9 0.72 13.44 -10.69
CA GLY A 9 0.63 12.79 -12.00
C GLY A 9 1.21 11.37 -11.99
N LEU A 10 2.34 11.17 -11.32
CA LEU A 10 2.95 9.86 -11.15
C LEU A 10 2.08 8.94 -10.29
N ARG A 11 1.46 9.47 -9.24
CA ARG A 11 0.57 8.70 -8.37
C ARG A 11 -0.62 8.15 -9.16
N ALA A 12 -1.26 8.99 -9.98
CA ALA A 12 -2.34 8.57 -10.87
C ALA A 12 -1.88 7.51 -11.89
N TYR A 13 -0.70 7.69 -12.47
CA TYR A 13 -0.11 6.72 -13.39
C TYR A 13 0.15 5.36 -12.71
N ILE A 14 0.72 5.34 -11.50
CA ILE A 14 0.96 4.10 -10.76
C ILE A 14 -0.37 3.43 -10.38
N ASP A 15 -1.37 4.20 -9.94
CA ASP A 15 -2.68 3.66 -9.59
C ASP A 15 -3.34 2.94 -10.77
N HIS A 16 -3.18 3.46 -11.99
CA HIS A 16 -3.67 2.85 -13.22
C HIS A 16 -2.89 1.58 -13.61
N GLU A 17 -1.55 1.66 -13.65
CA GLU A 17 -0.71 0.59 -14.21
C GLU A 17 -0.41 -0.56 -13.25
N GLN A 18 -0.16 -0.22 -11.98
CA GLN A 18 0.28 -1.18 -10.96
C GLN A 18 -0.75 -1.32 -9.84
N GLY A 19 -1.53 -0.27 -9.57
CA GLY A 19 -2.50 -0.21 -8.49
C GLY A 19 -2.03 0.67 -7.32
N TRP A 20 -3.02 1.10 -6.52
CA TRP A 20 -2.82 2.00 -5.38
C TRP A 20 -1.92 1.45 -4.26
N HIS A 21 -1.75 0.13 -4.21
CA HIS A 21 -0.92 -0.56 -3.22
C HIS A 21 0.59 -0.42 -3.50
N LYS A 22 0.98 0.00 -4.71
CA LYS A 22 2.38 0.33 -5.03
C LYS A 22 2.69 1.76 -4.61
N SER A 23 3.76 1.96 -3.84
CA SER A 23 4.23 3.31 -3.44
C SER A 23 4.84 4.11 -4.60
N LEU A 24 4.80 5.45 -4.50
CA LEU A 24 5.44 6.37 -5.45
C LEU A 24 6.96 6.21 -5.48
N SER A 25 7.53 5.78 -4.35
CA SER A 25 8.97 5.65 -4.17
C SER A 25 9.57 4.68 -5.19
N ASN A 26 10.75 5.06 -5.67
CA ASN A 26 11.57 4.35 -6.64
C ASN A 26 10.91 4.14 -8.02
N VAL A 27 9.87 4.91 -8.38
CA VAL A 27 9.29 4.89 -9.73
C VAL A 27 9.90 6.02 -10.59
N PRO A 28 10.28 5.75 -11.87
CA PRO A 28 10.83 6.77 -12.76
C PRO A 28 9.85 7.92 -13.03
N VAL A 29 10.34 9.15 -12.89
CA VAL A 29 9.63 10.37 -13.27
C VAL A 29 10.03 10.77 -14.68
N LYS A 30 9.07 10.78 -15.61
CA LYS A 30 9.28 11.17 -17.01
C LYS A 30 9.33 12.70 -17.15
N ASN A 31 10.01 13.18 -18.18
CA ASN A 31 10.04 14.59 -18.59
C ASN A 31 10.53 15.55 -17.49
N VAL A 32 11.55 15.14 -16.73
CA VAL A 32 12.25 15.96 -15.74
C VAL A 32 13.65 16.31 -16.26
N LEU A 33 13.96 17.61 -16.31
CA LEU A 33 15.26 18.11 -16.76
C LEU A 33 16.28 18.24 -15.61
N GLY A 34 15.79 18.43 -14.38
CA GLY A 34 16.64 18.68 -13.22
C GLY A 34 15.85 18.90 -11.93
N MET A 35 16.59 19.07 -10.84
CA MET A 35 16.06 19.40 -9.52
C MET A 35 16.44 20.84 -9.15
N SER A 36 15.58 21.52 -8.39
CA SER A 36 15.85 22.89 -7.90
C SER A 36 16.98 22.95 -6.87
N ARG A 37 17.22 21.86 -6.14
CA ARG A 37 18.35 21.67 -5.24
C ARG A 37 18.89 20.26 -5.42
N HIS A 38 20.20 20.12 -5.40
CA HIS A 38 20.83 18.80 -5.39
C HIS A 38 20.56 18.14 -4.04
N VAL A 39 20.22 16.86 -4.04
CA VAL A 39 20.08 16.02 -2.85
C VAL A 39 21.08 14.88 -3.03
N PHE A 40 22.10 14.83 -2.17
CA PHE A 40 23.04 13.73 -2.23
C PHE A 40 22.35 12.42 -1.83
N TRP A 41 22.58 11.38 -2.62
CA TRP A 41 22.02 10.04 -2.41
C TRP A 41 23.05 8.99 -2.82
N SER A 42 23.21 7.98 -1.99
CA SER A 42 23.98 6.77 -2.28
C SER A 42 23.27 5.58 -1.64
N LEU A 43 23.27 4.43 -2.32
CA LEU A 43 22.64 3.22 -1.80
C LEU A 43 23.33 2.69 -0.53
N GLN A 44 24.63 2.94 -0.40
CA GLN A 44 25.47 2.40 0.66
C GLN A 44 25.79 3.42 1.76
N ALA A 45 25.39 4.68 1.59
CA ALA A 45 25.71 5.75 2.53
C ALA A 45 24.49 6.05 3.42
N GLU A 46 24.60 5.67 4.70
CA GLU A 46 23.59 5.96 5.72
C GLU A 46 23.44 7.48 5.99
N ASP A 47 24.50 8.26 5.74
CA ASP A 47 24.58 9.71 6.00
C ASP A 47 24.17 10.59 4.80
N SER A 48 23.45 10.04 3.82
CA SER A 48 23.01 10.82 2.66
C SER A 48 21.93 11.87 2.99
N ASP A 49 21.93 13.00 2.27
CA ASP A 49 20.90 14.05 2.41
C ASP A 49 19.49 13.49 2.24
N ALA A 50 19.32 12.57 1.28
CA ALA A 50 18.06 11.91 1.02
C ALA A 50 17.58 11.08 2.23
N ASN A 51 18.50 10.42 2.94
CA ASN A 51 18.15 9.67 4.16
C ASN A 51 17.77 10.62 5.30
N SER A 52 18.53 11.70 5.49
CA SER A 52 18.23 12.73 6.50
C SER A 52 16.85 13.36 6.31
N LEU A 53 16.46 13.60 5.05
CA LEU A 53 15.15 14.15 4.70
C LEU A 53 14.03 13.12 4.87
N ASN A 54 14.23 11.87 4.45
CA ASN A 54 13.24 10.81 4.66
C ASN A 54 13.00 10.51 6.15
N ASN A 55 14.03 10.58 6.99
CA ASN A 55 13.90 10.45 8.45
C ASN A 55 13.03 11.57 9.07
N LYS A 56 12.78 12.66 8.33
CA LYS A 56 11.86 13.74 8.69
C LYS A 56 10.56 13.70 7.88
N GLU A 57 10.27 12.54 7.27
CA GLU A 57 9.06 12.28 6.47
C GLU A 57 8.96 13.19 5.22
N ILE A 58 10.10 13.70 4.75
CA ILE A 58 10.19 14.52 3.53
C ILE A 58 10.65 13.62 2.39
N THR A 59 9.71 13.32 1.47
CA THR A 59 10.03 12.62 0.23
C THR A 59 10.87 13.52 -0.68
N THR A 60 11.97 12.97 -1.20
CA THR A 60 12.91 13.68 -2.07
C THR A 60 12.87 13.14 -3.49
N ILE A 61 13.59 13.79 -4.39
CA ILE A 61 13.89 13.24 -5.72
C ILE A 61 15.36 12.85 -5.72
N ILE A 62 15.69 11.68 -6.27
CA ILE A 62 17.06 11.22 -6.46
C ILE A 62 17.32 10.99 -7.95
N ARG A 63 18.60 10.93 -8.32
CA ARG A 63 19.02 10.59 -9.69
C ARG A 63 19.75 9.24 -9.70
N ARG A 64 19.01 8.19 -10.05
CA ARG A 64 19.55 6.84 -10.31
C ARG A 64 18.77 6.21 -11.46
N ASN A 65 19.45 5.99 -12.59
CA ASN A 65 18.82 5.50 -13.82
C ASN A 65 17.56 6.34 -14.18
N GLY A 66 17.73 7.67 -14.20
CA GLY A 66 16.66 8.66 -14.30
C GLY A 66 16.33 9.35 -12.97
N PHE A 67 15.37 10.27 -13.00
CA PHE A 67 14.83 10.90 -11.80
C PHE A 67 13.76 10.01 -11.17
N ARG A 68 13.78 9.89 -9.85
CA ARG A 68 12.83 9.06 -9.08
C ARG A 68 12.45 9.78 -7.80
N PHE A 69 11.20 9.64 -7.36
CA PHE A 69 10.87 9.96 -5.98
C PHE A 69 11.52 8.92 -5.05
N TRP A 70 11.99 9.40 -3.91
CA TRP A 70 12.64 8.58 -2.88
C TRP A 70 12.08 8.97 -1.52
N GLY A 71 11.23 8.09 -1.02
CA GLY A 71 10.39 8.33 0.15
C GLY A 71 8.95 7.93 -0.12
N ASN A 72 8.31 7.35 0.88
CA ASN A 72 6.94 6.86 0.86
C ASN A 72 6.26 6.98 2.24
N ARG A 73 6.91 7.64 3.20
CA ARG A 73 6.35 7.95 4.51
C ARG A 73 5.46 9.19 4.45
N THR A 74 4.50 9.26 5.36
CA THR A 74 3.68 10.45 5.60
C THR A 74 4.12 11.11 6.92
N PRO A 75 3.70 12.36 7.20
CA PRO A 75 3.93 12.99 8.50
C PRO A 75 3.13 12.39 9.68
N GLU A 76 2.35 11.34 9.45
CA GLU A 76 1.58 10.66 10.48
C GLU A 76 2.40 9.51 11.06
N THR A 77 2.52 9.44 12.39
CA THR A 77 3.48 8.52 13.04
C THR A 77 2.84 7.29 13.67
N ASN A 78 1.50 7.19 13.76
CA ASN A 78 0.85 6.10 14.48
C ASN A 78 0.37 4.99 13.54
N ALA A 79 -0.65 5.26 12.73
CA ALA A 79 -1.34 4.22 11.96
C ALA A 79 -1.08 4.28 10.45
N TYR A 80 -1.05 5.49 9.88
CA TYR A 80 -0.98 5.71 8.44
C TYR A 80 0.42 6.19 7.98
N ILE A 81 1.44 5.55 8.54
CA ILE A 81 2.85 5.93 8.39
C ILE A 81 3.37 5.91 6.95
N PHE A 82 2.78 5.09 6.08
CA PHE A 82 3.11 5.04 4.66
C PHE A 82 1.98 5.61 3.81
N GLU A 83 2.33 6.25 2.69
CA GLU A 83 1.34 6.83 1.78
C GLU A 83 0.37 5.76 1.25
N VAL A 84 0.84 4.52 1.04
CA VAL A 84 0.01 3.40 0.57
C VAL A 84 -1.03 2.97 1.61
N TYR A 85 -0.80 3.21 2.91
CA TYR A 85 -1.78 2.93 3.95
C TYR A 85 -2.94 3.92 3.87
N THR A 86 -2.62 5.21 3.79
CA THR A 86 -3.60 6.28 3.60
C THR A 86 -4.37 6.06 2.29
N ARG A 87 -3.67 5.74 1.20
CA ARG A 87 -4.27 5.50 -0.10
C ARG A 87 -5.20 4.29 -0.10
N THR A 88 -4.78 3.19 0.52
CA THR A 88 -5.61 1.99 0.66
C THR A 88 -6.89 2.28 1.44
N ALA A 89 -6.79 3.04 2.55
CA ALA A 89 -7.94 3.42 3.34
C ALA A 89 -8.99 4.20 2.53
N GLN A 90 -8.54 5.23 1.80
CA GLN A 90 -9.41 6.06 0.97
C GLN A 90 -10.05 5.25 -0.16
N VAL A 91 -9.25 4.48 -0.90
CA VAL A 91 -9.76 3.68 -2.03
C VAL A 91 -10.75 2.62 -1.56
N LEU A 92 -10.52 1.96 -0.43
CA LEU A 92 -11.46 1.00 0.13
C LEU A 92 -12.77 1.66 0.58
N ALA A 93 -12.68 2.78 1.30
CA ALA A 93 -13.86 3.50 1.76
C ALA A 93 -14.77 3.90 0.58
N ASP A 94 -14.19 4.49 -0.46
CA ASP A 94 -14.93 4.92 -1.66
C ASP A 94 -15.49 3.71 -2.42
N SER A 95 -14.65 2.70 -2.69
CA SER A 95 -15.05 1.53 -3.49
C SER A 95 -16.14 0.69 -2.81
N ILE A 96 -16.09 0.55 -1.48
CA ILE A 96 -17.09 -0.21 -0.73
C ILE A 96 -18.40 0.58 -0.67
N ALA A 97 -18.32 1.89 -0.41
CA ALA A 97 -19.51 2.74 -0.36
C ALA A 97 -20.23 2.79 -1.72
N GLU A 98 -19.50 2.99 -2.82
CA GLU A 98 -20.06 3.01 -4.17
C GLU A 98 -20.72 1.68 -4.54
N ALA A 99 -20.14 0.54 -4.11
CA ALA A 99 -20.72 -0.78 -4.33
C ALA A 99 -22.06 -1.00 -3.59
N GLN A 100 -22.40 -0.19 -2.58
CA GLN A 100 -23.67 -0.29 -1.86
C GLN A 100 -24.75 0.66 -2.39
N PHE A 101 -24.47 1.44 -3.43
CA PHE A 101 -25.39 2.46 -3.94
C PHE A 101 -26.79 1.92 -4.25
N GLU A 102 -26.89 0.77 -4.91
CA GLU A 102 -28.19 0.15 -5.25
C GLU A 102 -28.92 -0.42 -4.02
N THR A 103 -28.19 -0.77 -2.96
CA THR A 103 -28.78 -1.31 -1.73
C THR A 103 -29.33 -0.21 -0.83
N ILE A 104 -28.83 1.01 -0.95
CA ILE A 104 -29.38 2.17 -0.23
C ILE A 104 -30.85 2.33 -0.64
N ASP A 105 -31.71 2.62 0.33
CA ASP A 105 -33.17 2.75 0.19
C ASP A 105 -33.93 1.45 -0.17
N SER A 106 -33.25 0.31 -0.25
CA SER A 106 -33.91 -0.99 -0.30
C SER A 106 -34.52 -1.37 1.06
N PRO A 107 -35.56 -2.24 1.11
CA PRO A 107 -36.15 -2.68 2.38
C PRO A 107 -35.10 -3.26 3.34
N LEU A 108 -35.08 -2.78 4.58
CA LEU A 108 -34.19 -3.28 5.62
C LEU A 108 -34.69 -4.64 6.12
N THR A 109 -34.17 -5.72 5.54
CA THR A 109 -34.45 -7.09 5.96
C THR A 109 -33.16 -7.81 6.37
N PRO A 110 -33.23 -8.81 7.26
CA PRO A 110 -32.06 -9.62 7.62
C PRO A 110 -31.40 -10.30 6.40
N ALA A 111 -32.19 -10.67 5.39
CA ALA A 111 -31.68 -11.25 4.15
C ALA A 111 -30.82 -10.24 3.38
N ASN A 112 -31.35 -9.04 3.14
CA ASN A 112 -30.63 -7.99 2.39
C ASN A 112 -29.33 -7.58 3.11
N VAL A 113 -29.35 -7.46 4.46
CA VAL A 113 -28.13 -7.15 5.23
C VAL A 113 -27.08 -8.27 5.09
N LYS A 114 -27.51 -9.53 5.09
CA LYS A 114 -26.60 -10.67 4.88
C LYS A 114 -26.02 -10.68 3.47
N ASP A 115 -26.79 -10.29 2.47
CA ASP A 115 -26.34 -10.19 1.08
C ASP A 115 -25.30 -9.07 0.93
N VAL A 116 -25.54 -7.89 1.54
CA VAL A 116 -24.55 -6.80 1.61
C VAL A 116 -23.23 -7.27 2.22
N ILE A 117 -23.28 -7.95 3.36
CA ILE A 117 -22.07 -8.44 4.03
C ILE A 117 -21.33 -9.44 3.13
N SER A 118 -22.08 -10.32 2.44
CA SER A 118 -21.50 -11.31 1.53
C SER A 118 -20.85 -10.64 0.32
N ALA A 119 -21.46 -9.58 -0.23
CA ALA A 119 -20.90 -8.81 -1.33
C ALA A 119 -19.62 -8.06 -0.92
N ILE A 120 -19.62 -7.40 0.26
CA ILE A 120 -18.44 -6.72 0.79
C ILE A 120 -17.30 -7.72 1.03
N ARG A 121 -17.60 -8.88 1.64
CA ARG A 121 -16.62 -9.97 1.84
C ARG A 121 -16.03 -10.43 0.51
N ALA A 122 -16.87 -10.77 -0.47
CA ALA A 122 -16.41 -11.22 -1.77
C ALA A 122 -15.48 -10.19 -2.45
N LYS A 123 -15.80 -8.89 -2.34
CA LYS A 123 -14.94 -7.83 -2.84
C LYS A 123 -13.60 -7.79 -2.09
N LEU A 124 -13.60 -7.82 -0.77
CA LEU A 124 -12.39 -7.81 0.06
C LEU A 124 -11.51 -9.03 -0.22
N ASP A 125 -12.09 -10.22 -0.32
CA ASP A 125 -11.38 -11.47 -0.63
C ASP A 125 -10.74 -11.43 -2.02
N SER A 126 -11.42 -10.80 -3.00
CA SER A 126 -10.84 -10.59 -4.34
C SER A 126 -9.60 -9.69 -4.29
N LEU A 127 -9.57 -8.68 -3.40
CA LEU A 127 -8.44 -7.77 -3.23
C LEU A 127 -7.27 -8.45 -2.51
N VAL A 128 -7.55 -9.34 -1.55
CA VAL A 128 -6.53 -10.17 -0.90
C VAL A 128 -5.91 -11.14 -1.91
N THR A 129 -6.74 -11.81 -2.71
CA THR A 129 -6.27 -12.73 -3.76
C THR A 129 -5.45 -12.02 -4.83
N ALA A 130 -5.80 -10.78 -5.17
CA ALA A 130 -5.04 -9.93 -6.07
C ALA A 130 -3.76 -9.33 -5.45
N GLY A 131 -3.44 -9.66 -4.20
CA GLY A 131 -2.26 -9.13 -3.50
C GLY A 131 -2.32 -7.64 -3.20
N LYS A 132 -3.51 -7.03 -3.22
CA LYS A 132 -3.72 -5.61 -2.90
C LYS A 132 -3.94 -5.36 -1.41
N LEU A 133 -4.24 -6.42 -0.66
CA LEU A 133 -4.38 -6.45 0.80
C LEU A 133 -3.71 -7.71 1.33
N ILE A 134 -3.24 -7.67 2.58
CA ILE A 134 -2.73 -8.86 3.28
C ILE A 134 -3.90 -9.71 3.81
N GLY A 135 -4.96 -9.05 4.28
CA GLY A 135 -6.14 -9.69 4.81
C GLY A 135 -7.25 -8.68 5.06
N ALA A 136 -8.49 -9.17 5.13
CA ALA A 136 -9.65 -8.35 5.44
C ALA A 136 -10.80 -9.20 5.97
N GLU A 137 -11.71 -8.58 6.71
CA GLU A 137 -12.90 -9.22 7.24
C GLU A 137 -14.03 -8.20 7.33
N CYS A 138 -15.27 -8.63 7.10
CA CYS A 138 -16.48 -7.82 7.25
C CYS A 138 -17.51 -8.60 8.06
N TRP A 139 -18.21 -7.97 9.01
CA TRP A 139 -19.20 -8.63 9.85
C TRP A 139 -20.27 -7.66 10.35
N TYR A 140 -21.39 -8.25 10.81
CA TYR A 140 -22.44 -7.55 11.53
C TYR A 140 -22.21 -7.71 13.03
N ASP A 141 -22.30 -6.62 13.77
CA ASP A 141 -22.22 -6.63 15.23
C ASP A 141 -23.55 -6.16 15.83
N VAL A 142 -24.12 -6.97 16.73
CA VAL A 142 -25.37 -6.64 17.41
C VAL A 142 -25.18 -5.41 18.31
N VAL A 143 -23.97 -5.19 18.82
CA VAL A 143 -23.65 -4.05 19.70
C VAL A 143 -23.80 -2.71 18.96
N ASP A 144 -23.52 -2.66 17.66
CA ASP A 144 -23.66 -1.43 16.85
C ASP A 144 -25.07 -1.22 16.30
N ASN A 145 -25.94 -2.23 16.43
CA ASN A 145 -27.24 -2.29 15.76
C ASN A 145 -28.35 -2.55 16.79
N SER A 146 -28.56 -1.55 17.65
CA SER A 146 -29.64 -1.56 18.61
C SER A 146 -31.02 -1.61 17.92
N THR A 147 -32.03 -2.14 18.61
CA THR A 147 -33.42 -2.13 18.11
C THR A 147 -33.94 -0.72 17.83
N THR A 148 -33.45 0.27 18.57
CA THR A 148 -33.75 1.70 18.35
C THR A 148 -33.20 2.18 17.01
N ASP A 149 -31.96 1.84 16.66
CA ASP A 149 -31.36 2.21 15.37
C ASP A 149 -32.02 1.50 14.20
N LEU A 150 -32.26 0.19 14.33
CA LEU A 150 -32.92 -0.61 13.29
C LEU A 150 -34.35 -0.10 13.00
N ARG A 151 -35.08 0.35 14.04
CA ARG A 151 -36.39 1.01 13.87
C ARG A 151 -36.30 2.29 13.05
N GLN A 152 -35.17 2.97 13.06
CA GLN A 152 -34.90 4.16 12.25
C GLN A 152 -34.30 3.84 10.87
N GLY A 153 -34.29 2.56 10.46
CA GLY A 153 -33.73 2.12 9.19
C GLY A 153 -32.19 2.17 9.13
N ARG A 154 -31.52 2.26 10.28
CA ARG A 154 -30.05 2.38 10.34
C ARG A 154 -29.42 1.02 10.58
N VAL A 155 -28.49 0.64 9.70
CA VAL A 155 -27.65 -0.54 9.85
C VAL A 155 -26.18 -0.14 9.81
N ARG A 156 -25.38 -0.72 10.70
CA ARG A 156 -23.94 -0.53 10.81
C ARG A 156 -23.24 -1.85 10.53
N ILE A 157 -22.31 -1.83 9.58
CA ILE A 157 -21.52 -2.98 9.19
C ILE A 157 -20.07 -2.66 9.48
N ARG A 158 -19.38 -3.55 10.18
CA ARG A 158 -17.95 -3.42 10.45
C ARG A 158 -17.16 -4.13 9.38
N TYR A 159 -16.04 -3.53 9.01
CA TYR A 159 -15.00 -4.22 8.27
C TYR A 159 -13.63 -3.75 8.74
N LYS A 160 -12.64 -4.64 8.65
CA LYS A 160 -11.23 -4.38 8.92
C LYS A 160 -10.39 -4.90 7.78
N TYR A 161 -9.22 -4.31 7.59
CA TYR A 161 -8.29 -4.69 6.53
C TYR A 161 -6.86 -4.44 6.98
N THR A 162 -5.92 -5.17 6.38
CA THR A 162 -4.49 -4.95 6.54
C THR A 162 -3.91 -4.55 5.17
N PRO A 163 -3.44 -3.30 5.01
CA PRO A 163 -2.82 -2.86 3.76
C PRO A 163 -1.48 -3.56 3.52
N VAL A 164 -1.00 -3.56 2.28
CA VAL A 164 0.31 -4.11 1.94
C VAL A 164 1.39 -3.07 2.30
N PRO A 165 2.37 -3.40 3.17
CA PRO A 165 3.50 -2.52 3.46
C PRO A 165 4.40 -2.39 2.22
N PRO A 166 4.96 -1.19 1.97
CA PRO A 166 6.08 -1.09 1.06
C PRO A 166 7.31 -1.71 1.71
N LEU A 167 8.13 -2.39 0.91
CA LEU A 167 9.45 -2.87 1.34
C LEU A 167 10.42 -1.69 1.35
N GLU A 168 10.31 -0.85 2.38
CA GLU A 168 11.10 0.38 2.54
C GLU A 168 12.56 0.08 2.87
N ASP A 169 12.80 -0.92 3.73
CA ASP A 169 14.12 -1.29 4.22
C ASP A 169 14.34 -2.80 4.10
N MET A 170 15.52 -3.19 3.62
CA MET A 170 15.94 -4.57 3.44
C MET A 170 17.41 -4.69 3.78
N GLU A 171 17.71 -5.44 4.84
CA GLU A 171 19.07 -5.77 5.24
C GLU A 171 19.51 -7.10 4.63
N LEU A 172 20.76 -7.16 4.17
CA LEU A 172 21.37 -8.37 3.64
C LEU A 172 22.56 -8.75 4.51
N TYR A 173 22.50 -9.95 5.10
CA TYR A 173 23.58 -10.53 5.88
C TYR A 173 24.36 -11.49 4.98
N GLN A 174 25.57 -11.09 4.61
CA GLN A 174 26.45 -11.90 3.78
C GLN A 174 27.35 -12.78 4.65
N SER A 175 27.37 -14.08 4.36
CA SER A 175 28.30 -15.05 4.96
C SER A 175 29.16 -15.66 3.86
N PHE A 176 30.47 -15.74 4.10
CA PHE A 176 31.38 -16.51 3.28
C PHE A 176 31.48 -17.94 3.84
N THR A 177 31.33 -18.96 3.00
CA THR A 177 31.33 -20.38 3.40
C THR A 177 32.00 -21.26 2.35
N ASP A 178 32.71 -22.29 2.83
CA ASP A 178 33.37 -23.32 2.02
C ASP A 178 32.47 -24.56 1.83
N GLU A 179 31.28 -24.59 2.43
CA GLU A 179 30.34 -25.73 2.45
C GLU A 179 29.97 -26.24 1.06
N PHE A 180 30.06 -25.38 0.04
CA PHE A 180 29.74 -25.72 -1.34
C PHE A 180 30.90 -26.34 -2.13
N PHE A 181 32.14 -26.25 -1.64
CA PHE A 181 33.29 -26.82 -2.37
C PHE A 181 33.23 -28.35 -2.43
N GLY A 182 32.91 -29.02 -1.31
CA GLY A 182 32.84 -30.50 -1.27
C GLY A 182 31.86 -31.08 -2.30
N PRO A 183 30.57 -30.73 -2.24
CA PRO A 183 29.59 -31.18 -3.23
C PRO A 183 29.91 -30.77 -4.67
N ALA A 184 30.45 -29.56 -4.90
CA ALA A 184 30.77 -29.07 -6.25
C ALA A 184 31.90 -29.86 -6.92
N PHE A 185 32.94 -30.22 -6.17
CA PHE A 185 34.08 -30.97 -6.70
C PHE A 185 33.88 -32.49 -6.67
N ALA A 186 32.94 -33.01 -5.86
CA ALA A 186 32.59 -34.44 -5.86
C ALA A 186 32.06 -34.92 -7.22
N VAL A 187 31.43 -34.05 -8.01
CA VAL A 187 30.92 -34.36 -9.36
C VAL A 187 32.03 -34.70 -10.36
N LEU A 188 33.28 -34.27 -10.09
CA LEU A 188 34.44 -34.60 -10.92
C LEU A 188 35.05 -35.97 -10.61
N GLY A 189 34.71 -36.56 -9.46
CA GLY A 189 35.17 -37.88 -9.04
C GLY A 189 34.29 -39.00 -9.61
N GLY A 190 34.32 -39.19 -10.93
CA GLY A 190 33.70 -40.34 -11.57
C GLY A 190 34.59 -41.59 -11.49
N ALA A 191 34.37 -42.45 -10.50
CA ALA A 191 34.50 -43.92 -10.52
C ALA A 191 34.09 -44.50 -9.16
#